data_AF-A0A838R8G8-F1
#
_entry.id   AF-A0A838R8G8-F1
#
_cell.length_a   1.000
_cell.length_b   1.000
_cell.length_c   1.000
_cell.angle_alpha   90.00
_cell.angle_beta   90.00
_cell.angle_gamma   90.00
#
_symmetry.space_group_name_H-M   'P 1'
#
loop_
_entity.id
_entity.type
_entity.pdbx_description
1 polymer ?
#
loop_
_entity_poly.entity_id
_entity_poly.type
_entity_poly.pdbx_seq_one_letter_code
_entity_poly.pdbx_strand_id
1 'polypeptide(L)'
;MPSNCRPTLRFAATLLLAACHVASAEAGAFTDLIVFGDSLSDMGNVAQASFDVYPGPYYFNDRFSNGPVWVESLAVDLGLGALQRSTAGGDNFAYGGAKTTGTGGFEGLFIRDIDEQVTQFLSARTVDPGALFVVFAGSNDLIQGQTNMSVPVNRLTTDLNRLIAAGARQFLVPNLPLLGFTPRFNDTAALAEQYNARTQQFNATLGASLDALAAGNLALSFHRLDVAGLFAEAIATPSLFGLSNVLDSAAPGLEPGAGSYDAGQIATNAHEYLFWDDLHPTATVHAILAGRAVGLLDGLPGDFDANGRVDGADLETWTANFGAAGVTRKQGDADEDGDVDGGDFLVWQRHLNARQTVAAATLVPEPASAMLAAIAAVLMRVAASCSRRVVCVGAKQLPPVACIKR
;
A
#
# COMPACT_ATOMS: atom_id res chain seq x y z
N MET A 1 -66.49 5.23 75.11
CA MET A 1 -67.30 4.81 73.94
C MET A 1 -67.58 6.06 73.12
N PRO A 2 -67.53 6.06 71.77
CA PRO A 2 -66.97 5.08 70.83
C PRO A 2 -65.95 5.73 69.83
N SER A 3 -65.01 4.94 69.27
CA SER A 3 -64.92 4.53 67.84
C SER A 3 -64.46 5.66 66.89
N ASN A 4 -63.33 5.61 66.17
CA ASN A 4 -62.79 4.64 65.20
C ASN A 4 -62.50 5.45 63.93
N CYS A 5 -61.24 5.45 63.46
CA CYS A 5 -60.86 5.05 62.11
C CYS A 5 -59.43 5.53 61.79
N ARG A 6 -58.52 4.58 61.67
CA ARG A 6 -57.28 4.75 60.90
C ARG A 6 -57.61 4.56 59.41
N PRO A 7 -56.82 5.17 58.53
CA PRO A 7 -56.32 4.43 57.39
C PRO A 7 -54.78 4.46 57.39
N THR A 8 -54.20 3.27 57.43
CA THR A 8 -52.84 2.99 56.97
C THR A 8 -52.84 3.01 55.44
N LEU A 9 -52.00 3.81 54.79
CA LEU A 9 -51.57 3.53 53.42
C LEU A 9 -50.06 3.71 53.29
N ARG A 10 -49.47 2.67 52.72
CA ARG A 10 -48.04 2.35 52.62
C ARG A 10 -47.30 3.42 51.79
N PHE A 11 -46.25 4.01 52.36
CA PHE A 11 -45.21 4.66 51.56
C PHE A 11 -44.33 3.57 50.95
N ALA A 12 -44.52 3.28 49.67
CA ALA A 12 -43.53 2.58 48.87
C ALA A 12 -42.47 3.62 48.47
N ALA A 13 -41.29 3.55 49.09
CA ALA A 13 -40.12 4.30 48.66
C ALA A 13 -39.53 3.58 47.43
N THR A 14 -39.80 4.10 46.25
CA THR A 14 -39.12 3.66 45.02
C THR A 14 -37.80 4.42 44.95
N LEU A 15 -36.70 3.77 45.35
CA LEU A 15 -35.35 4.23 45.04
C LEU A 15 -35.16 4.11 43.51
N LEU A 16 -35.20 5.24 42.79
CA LEU A 16 -34.59 5.28 41.45
C LEU A 16 -33.07 5.31 41.65
N LEU A 17 -32.42 4.16 41.50
CA LEU A 17 -31.01 4.14 41.14
C LEU A 17 -30.92 4.66 39.71
N ALA A 18 -30.61 5.95 39.55
CA ALA A 18 -30.06 6.44 38.30
C ALA A 18 -28.66 5.83 38.17
N ALA A 19 -28.55 4.70 37.48
CA ALA A 19 -27.28 4.21 37.00
C ALA A 19 -26.76 5.24 36.00
N CYS A 20 -25.82 6.09 36.41
CA CYS A 20 -24.97 6.79 35.47
C CYS A 20 -24.25 5.71 34.65
N HIS A 21 -24.74 5.45 33.45
CA HIS A 21 -23.93 4.81 32.43
C HIS A 21 -22.83 5.80 32.09
N VAL A 22 -21.70 5.66 32.77
CA VAL A 22 -20.44 6.16 32.24
C VAL A 22 -20.23 5.32 30.99
N ALA A 23 -20.57 5.86 29.83
CA ALA A 23 -20.03 5.33 28.59
C ALA A 23 -18.52 5.46 28.74
N SER A 24 -17.83 4.35 29.02
CA SER A 24 -16.41 4.28 28.71
C SER A 24 -16.35 4.53 27.22
N ALA A 25 -15.83 5.70 26.82
CA ALA A 25 -15.28 5.81 25.48
C ALA A 25 -14.16 4.77 25.44
N GLU A 26 -14.33 3.70 24.66
CA GLU A 26 -13.19 2.89 24.29
C GLU A 26 -12.14 3.82 23.70
N ALA A 27 -10.96 3.83 24.30
CA ALA A 27 -9.83 4.48 23.67
C ALA A 27 -9.62 3.74 22.35
N GLY A 28 -9.73 4.44 21.22
CA GLY A 28 -9.40 3.86 19.92
C GLY A 28 -7.99 3.27 19.94
N ALA A 29 -7.73 2.30 19.07
CA ALA A 29 -6.44 1.60 19.01
C ALA A 29 -5.23 2.55 18.80
N PHE A 30 -5.49 3.75 18.29
CA PHE A 30 -4.53 4.81 18.01
C PHE A 30 -5.00 6.14 18.61
N THR A 31 -4.05 6.97 19.06
CA THR A 31 -4.34 8.32 19.60
C THR A 31 -4.33 9.41 18.53
N ASP A 32 -3.61 9.18 17.43
CA ASP A 32 -3.44 10.11 16.30
C ASP A 32 -2.96 9.35 15.04
N LEU A 33 -3.03 9.99 13.87
CA LEU A 33 -2.50 9.49 12.59
C LEU A 33 -1.49 10.49 12.01
N ILE A 34 -0.20 10.15 12.07
CA ILE A 34 0.88 10.98 11.53
C ILE A 34 1.29 10.43 10.17
N VAL A 35 1.20 11.24 9.11
CA VAL A 35 1.41 10.77 7.74
C VAL A 35 2.64 11.38 7.09
N PHE A 36 3.56 10.53 6.65
CA PHE A 36 4.71 10.86 5.81
C PHE A 36 4.60 10.16 4.46
N GLY A 37 4.86 10.87 3.38
CA GLY A 37 4.77 10.25 2.07
C GLY A 37 4.81 11.21 0.89
N ASP A 38 4.27 10.73 -0.21
CA ASP A 38 4.24 11.41 -1.50
C ASP A 38 2.83 11.79 -1.96
N SER A 39 2.61 11.87 -3.27
CA SER A 39 1.34 12.25 -3.90
C SER A 39 0.18 11.32 -3.57
N LEU A 40 0.44 10.06 -3.21
CA LEU A 40 -0.60 9.12 -2.80
C LEU A 40 -1.22 9.48 -1.45
N SER A 41 -0.59 10.36 -0.68
CA SER A 41 -1.06 10.78 0.64
C SER A 41 -1.12 12.30 0.82
N ASP A 42 -0.62 13.11 -0.13
CA ASP A 42 -0.64 14.57 -0.03
C ASP A 42 -2.07 15.14 -0.09
N MET A 43 -2.36 16.05 0.84
CA MET A 43 -3.63 16.79 0.97
C MET A 43 -3.48 18.28 0.60
N GLY A 44 -2.45 18.63 -0.17
CA GLY A 44 -2.21 19.96 -0.71
C GLY A 44 -1.03 20.71 -0.07
N ASN A 45 -0.09 20.02 0.57
CA ASN A 45 1.16 20.64 0.98
C ASN A 45 1.97 21.09 -0.25
N VAL A 46 2.03 20.28 -1.31
CA VAL A 46 2.73 20.68 -2.54
C VAL A 46 2.02 21.82 -3.27
N ALA A 47 0.69 21.89 -3.23
CA ALA A 47 -0.05 23.01 -3.79
C ALA A 47 0.34 24.32 -3.12
N GLN A 48 0.30 24.34 -1.79
CA GLN A 48 0.74 25.52 -1.05
C GLN A 48 2.20 25.88 -1.34
N ALA A 49 3.10 24.90 -1.42
CA ALA A 49 4.52 25.14 -1.64
C ALA A 49 4.86 25.57 -3.09
N SER A 50 4.02 25.19 -4.05
CA SER A 50 4.19 25.48 -5.47
C SER A 50 3.33 26.65 -5.97
N PHE A 51 2.66 27.38 -5.08
CA PHE A 51 1.71 28.45 -5.43
C PHE A 51 0.56 27.95 -6.32
N ASP A 52 -0.03 26.83 -5.92
CA ASP A 52 -1.16 26.15 -6.55
C ASP A 52 -0.87 25.65 -7.98
N VAL A 53 0.41 25.50 -8.34
CA VAL A 53 0.82 24.92 -9.63
C VAL A 53 0.59 23.41 -9.65
N TYR A 54 1.01 22.70 -8.61
CA TYR A 54 0.83 21.24 -8.49
C TYR A 54 -0.22 20.88 -7.44
N PRO A 55 -1.10 19.88 -7.68
CA PRO A 55 -1.24 19.11 -8.92
C PRO A 55 -1.94 19.88 -10.04
N GLY A 56 -2.57 21.01 -9.73
CA GLY A 56 -3.24 21.89 -10.70
C GLY A 56 -4.77 21.77 -10.67
N PRO A 57 -5.48 22.55 -11.50
CA PRO A 57 -6.91 22.80 -11.33
C PRO A 57 -7.82 21.64 -11.77
N TYR A 58 -7.28 20.64 -12.45
CA TYR A 58 -8.03 19.46 -12.92
C TYR A 58 -8.05 18.32 -11.91
N TYR A 59 -7.53 18.57 -10.71
CA TYR A 59 -7.44 17.62 -9.62
C TYR A 59 -8.35 18.06 -8.47
N PHE A 60 -8.80 17.12 -7.64
CA PHE A 60 -9.74 17.41 -6.56
C PHE A 60 -9.05 18.08 -5.39
N ASN A 61 -9.36 19.36 -5.14
CA ASN A 61 -8.91 20.10 -3.95
C ASN A 61 -7.42 19.83 -3.61
N ASP A 62 -6.52 19.97 -4.57
CA ASP A 62 -5.07 19.78 -4.40
C ASP A 62 -4.59 18.33 -4.14
N ARG A 63 -5.45 17.31 -4.24
CA ARG A 63 -5.06 15.89 -4.16
C ARG A 63 -4.65 15.41 -5.55
N PHE A 64 -3.69 14.49 -5.64
CA PHE A 64 -3.35 13.84 -6.92
C PHE A 64 -4.39 12.76 -7.27
N SER A 65 -5.67 13.11 -7.29
CA SER A 65 -6.78 12.24 -7.63
C SER A 65 -8.02 13.07 -7.99
N ASN A 66 -9.13 12.42 -8.32
CA ASN A 66 -10.44 13.04 -8.52
C ASN A 66 -11.32 13.07 -7.25
N GLY A 67 -10.72 12.82 -6.08
CA GLY A 67 -11.37 12.87 -4.77
C GLY A 67 -10.36 12.80 -3.63
N PRO A 68 -10.82 12.55 -2.39
CA PRO A 68 -9.94 12.38 -1.23
C PRO A 68 -8.92 11.26 -1.41
N VAL A 69 -7.74 11.42 -0.81
CA VAL A 69 -6.72 10.36 -0.75
C VAL A 69 -6.99 9.43 0.44
N TRP A 70 -6.46 8.21 0.38
CA TRP A 70 -6.80 7.11 1.29
C TRP A 70 -6.59 7.43 2.79
N VAL A 71 -5.58 8.23 3.14
CA VAL A 71 -5.33 8.63 4.54
C VAL A 71 -6.42 9.53 5.12
N GLU A 72 -7.18 10.24 4.27
CA GLU A 72 -8.33 11.04 4.72
C GLU A 72 -9.45 10.15 5.24
N SER A 73 -9.80 9.11 4.47
CA SER A 73 -10.80 8.13 4.88
C SER A 73 -10.29 7.29 6.06
N LEU A 74 -9.03 6.86 6.04
CA LEU A 74 -8.43 6.08 7.12
C LEU A 74 -8.54 6.80 8.48
N ALA A 75 -8.22 8.10 8.54
CA ALA A 75 -8.31 8.86 9.78
C ALA A 75 -9.74 8.91 10.34
N VAL A 76 -10.73 9.07 9.46
CA VAL A 76 -12.16 9.08 9.82
C VAL A 76 -12.60 7.71 10.30
N ASP A 77 -12.24 6.65 9.57
CA ASP A 77 -12.65 5.28 9.87
C ASP A 77 -12.03 4.76 11.18
N LEU A 78 -10.82 5.24 11.53
CA LEU A 78 -10.18 4.98 12.83
C LEU A 78 -10.73 5.85 13.98
N GLY A 79 -11.69 6.74 13.72
CA GLY A 79 -12.26 7.63 14.74
C GLY A 79 -11.36 8.78 15.17
N LEU A 80 -10.30 9.09 14.41
CA LEU A 80 -9.32 10.14 14.71
C LEU A 80 -9.75 11.53 14.20
N GLY A 81 -10.84 11.58 13.43
CA GLY A 81 -11.39 12.81 12.87
C GLY A 81 -10.73 13.21 11.56
N ALA A 82 -11.00 14.45 11.13
CA ALA A 82 -10.53 14.94 9.84
C ALA A 82 -9.04 15.31 9.90
N LEU A 83 -8.25 14.65 9.06
CA LEU A 83 -6.83 14.93 8.91
C LEU A 83 -6.60 16.33 8.30
N GLN A 84 -5.50 16.98 8.68
CA GLN A 84 -5.11 18.29 8.15
C GLN A 84 -3.68 18.26 7.62
N ARG A 85 -3.40 19.05 6.58
CA ARG A 85 -2.05 19.20 6.03
C ARG A 85 -1.11 19.95 6.98
N SER A 86 0.15 19.55 7.03
CA SER A 86 1.16 20.08 7.97
C SER A 86 1.39 21.58 7.81
N THR A 87 1.25 22.10 6.60
CA THR A 87 1.34 23.55 6.31
C THR A 87 0.18 24.37 6.87
N ALA A 88 -0.91 23.72 7.28
CA ALA A 88 -2.01 24.30 8.06
C ALA A 88 -1.93 23.93 9.56
N GLY A 89 -0.82 23.33 10.00
CA GLY A 89 -0.63 22.90 11.39
C GLY A 89 -1.17 21.50 11.71
N GLY A 90 -1.53 20.70 10.70
CA GLY A 90 -2.04 19.34 10.87
C GLY A 90 -0.95 18.25 10.89
N ASP A 91 -1.40 17.00 10.76
CA ASP A 91 -0.63 15.78 10.96
C ASP A 91 -0.28 15.03 9.66
N ASN A 92 -0.68 15.57 8.51
CA ASN A 92 -0.25 15.08 7.21
C ASN A 92 0.94 15.88 6.65
N PHE A 93 2.11 15.29 6.70
CA PHE A 93 3.37 15.84 6.22
C PHE A 93 3.71 15.45 4.78
N ALA A 94 2.90 14.65 4.08
CA ALA A 94 3.19 14.19 2.73
C ALA A 94 3.23 15.34 1.71
N TYR A 95 4.10 15.23 0.70
CA TYR A 95 4.22 16.18 -0.42
C TYR A 95 4.23 15.43 -1.75
N GLY A 96 3.39 15.83 -2.70
CA GLY A 96 3.41 15.31 -4.06
C GLY A 96 4.80 15.40 -4.68
N GLY A 97 5.27 14.28 -5.25
CA GLY A 97 6.61 14.19 -5.85
C GLY A 97 7.76 13.88 -4.88
N ALA A 98 7.49 13.76 -3.57
CA ALA A 98 8.52 13.46 -2.58
C ALA A 98 9.24 12.13 -2.85
N LYS A 99 10.58 12.17 -2.88
CA LYS A 99 11.43 10.99 -2.81
C LYS A 99 11.69 10.60 -1.37
N THR A 100 12.27 9.41 -1.18
CA THR A 100 12.82 9.01 0.13
C THR A 100 13.92 9.95 0.63
N THR A 101 14.69 10.54 -0.28
CA THR A 101 15.70 11.57 0.02
C THR A 101 16.04 12.36 -1.25
N GLY A 102 16.49 13.59 -1.09
CA GLY A 102 17.05 14.41 -2.15
C GLY A 102 16.09 14.58 -3.31
N THR A 103 14.87 15.07 -3.05
CA THR A 103 14.02 15.60 -4.13
C THR A 103 14.85 16.68 -4.83
N GLY A 104 15.37 16.37 -6.02
CA GLY A 104 16.42 17.16 -6.67
C GLY A 104 15.84 18.22 -7.61
N GLY A 105 16.73 19.00 -8.22
CA GLY A 105 16.35 19.95 -9.26
C GLY A 105 15.50 21.11 -8.74
N PHE A 106 14.64 21.64 -9.60
CA PHE A 106 13.75 22.76 -9.26
C PHE A 106 12.65 22.35 -8.27
N GLU A 107 12.14 21.12 -8.39
CA GLU A 107 11.14 20.54 -7.48
C GLU A 107 11.63 20.49 -6.04
N GLY A 108 12.92 20.18 -5.82
CA GLY A 108 13.57 20.21 -4.52
C GLY A 108 13.59 21.56 -3.80
N LEU A 109 13.20 22.66 -4.47
CA LEU A 109 13.07 23.96 -3.83
C LEU A 109 11.80 24.08 -2.97
N PHE A 110 10.79 23.24 -3.22
CA PHE A 110 9.48 23.35 -2.59
C PHE A 110 8.83 22.02 -2.20
N ILE A 111 9.25 20.90 -2.79
CA ILE A 111 8.81 19.56 -2.38
C ILE A 111 9.76 19.02 -1.33
N ARG A 112 9.21 18.71 -0.14
CA ARG A 112 9.97 18.09 0.95
C ARG A 112 10.06 16.59 0.75
N ASP A 113 11.27 16.05 0.74
CA ASP A 113 11.48 14.60 0.78
C ASP A 113 11.16 14.01 2.18
N ILE A 114 11.19 12.70 2.32
CA ILE A 114 10.84 12.04 3.60
C ILE A 114 11.80 12.44 4.73
N ASP A 115 13.10 12.58 4.46
CA ASP A 115 14.08 13.02 5.45
C ASP A 115 13.67 14.39 6.04
N GLU A 116 13.24 15.31 5.18
CA GLU A 116 12.78 16.67 5.53
C GLU A 116 11.41 16.68 6.22
N GLN A 117 10.46 15.85 5.77
CA GLN A 117 9.15 15.72 6.41
C GLN A 117 9.30 15.19 7.86
N VAL A 118 10.11 14.16 8.07
CA VAL A 118 10.42 13.63 9.41
C VAL A 118 11.18 14.66 10.24
N THR A 119 12.11 15.41 9.64
CA THR A 119 12.78 16.53 10.33
C THR A 119 11.78 17.59 10.79
N GLN A 120 10.85 17.99 9.93
CA GLN A 120 9.81 18.96 10.27
C GLN A 120 8.98 18.48 11.46
N PHE A 121 8.47 17.25 11.40
CA PHE A 121 7.68 16.67 12.48
C PHE A 121 8.44 16.64 13.81
N LEU A 122 9.65 16.05 13.82
CA LEU A 122 10.46 15.92 15.05
C LEU A 122 10.93 17.26 15.62
N SER A 123 11.00 18.31 14.79
CA SER A 123 11.31 19.67 15.25
C SER A 123 10.12 20.40 15.87
N ALA A 124 8.89 20.01 15.49
CA ALA A 124 7.68 20.73 15.84
C ALA A 124 6.81 20.02 16.89
N ARG A 125 6.93 18.69 17.01
CA ARG A 125 6.05 17.87 17.84
C ARG A 125 6.81 16.92 18.74
N THR A 126 6.21 16.60 19.89
CA THR A 126 6.62 15.47 20.73
C THR A 126 5.98 14.20 20.19
N VAL A 127 6.74 13.12 20.13
CA VAL A 127 6.26 11.85 19.60
C VAL A 127 5.38 11.15 20.63
N ASP A 128 4.14 10.87 20.23
CA ASP A 128 3.23 10.02 20.99
C ASP A 128 3.42 8.55 20.59
N PRO A 129 3.82 7.65 21.51
CA PRO A 129 3.93 6.22 21.23
C PRO A 129 2.59 5.54 20.88
N GLY A 130 1.45 6.16 21.21
CA GLY A 130 0.11 5.67 20.86
C GLY A 130 -0.39 6.09 19.47
N ALA A 131 0.34 6.97 18.76
CA ALA A 131 -0.03 7.39 17.42
C ALA A 131 0.39 6.36 16.36
N LEU A 132 -0.41 6.26 15.28
CA LEU A 132 -0.07 5.48 14.10
C LEU A 132 0.75 6.32 13.12
N PHE A 133 1.97 5.86 12.81
CA PHE A 133 2.86 6.53 11.87
C PHE A 133 2.78 5.88 10.49
N VAL A 134 2.18 6.58 9.53
CA VAL A 134 2.15 6.16 8.12
C VAL A 134 3.44 6.61 7.44
N VAL A 135 4.15 5.68 6.81
CA VAL A 135 5.32 5.99 5.97
C VAL A 135 5.14 5.33 4.62
N PHE A 136 4.77 6.11 3.61
CA PHE A 136 4.49 5.60 2.26
C PHE A 136 5.20 6.44 1.19
N ALA A 137 6.35 5.96 0.73
CA ALA A 137 7.15 6.60 -0.30
C ALA A 137 8.08 5.61 -1.02
N GLY A 138 8.68 6.07 -2.11
CA GLY A 138 9.66 5.32 -2.91
C GLY A 138 9.34 5.29 -4.39
N SER A 139 8.06 5.42 -4.77
CA SER A 139 7.63 5.45 -6.17
C SER A 139 8.37 6.53 -6.96
N ASN A 140 8.52 7.74 -6.40
CA ASN A 140 9.21 8.85 -7.07
C ASN A 140 10.71 8.59 -7.28
N ASP A 141 11.37 7.82 -6.41
CA ASP A 141 12.75 7.40 -6.62
C ASP A 141 12.87 6.53 -7.87
N LEU A 142 11.98 5.53 -8.02
CA LEU A 142 11.94 4.61 -9.15
C LEU A 142 11.56 5.32 -10.46
N ILE A 143 10.53 6.18 -10.41
CA ILE A 143 10.06 6.98 -11.55
C ILE A 143 11.16 7.92 -12.04
N GLN A 144 11.95 8.50 -11.13
CA GLN A 144 13.07 9.37 -11.48
C GLN A 144 14.39 8.61 -11.71
N GLY A 145 14.31 7.32 -12.02
CA GLY A 145 15.40 6.54 -12.60
C GLY A 145 16.30 5.83 -11.60
N GLN A 146 15.95 5.76 -10.31
CA GLN A 146 16.68 4.90 -9.37
C GLN A 146 16.55 3.43 -9.78
N THR A 147 17.67 2.73 -9.85
CA THR A 147 17.73 1.30 -10.20
C THR A 147 18.27 0.43 -9.05
N ASN A 148 18.93 1.04 -8.07
CA ASN A 148 19.40 0.36 -6.87
C ASN A 148 18.40 0.57 -5.72
N MET A 149 17.55 -0.43 -5.48
CA MET A 149 16.48 -0.34 -4.48
C MET A 149 16.98 -0.25 -3.04
N SER A 150 18.24 -0.62 -2.76
CA SER A 150 18.83 -0.39 -1.44
C SER A 150 18.95 1.10 -1.11
N VAL A 151 19.09 1.98 -2.10
CA VAL A 151 19.20 3.44 -1.86
C VAL A 151 17.95 3.99 -1.17
N PRO A 152 16.74 3.89 -1.76
CA PRO A 152 15.55 4.45 -1.13
C PRO A 152 15.12 3.66 0.11
N VAL A 153 15.30 2.34 0.14
CA VAL A 153 14.94 1.53 1.32
C VAL A 153 15.83 1.85 2.53
N ASN A 154 17.14 2.06 2.34
CA ASN A 154 18.02 2.46 3.45
C ASN A 154 17.63 3.84 4.01
N ARG A 155 17.11 4.74 3.16
CA ARG A 155 16.64 6.06 3.58
C ARG A 155 15.37 5.97 4.42
N LEU A 156 14.36 5.26 3.93
CA LEU A 156 13.16 4.95 4.74
C LEU A 156 13.51 4.27 6.06
N THR A 157 14.44 3.31 6.05
CA THR A 157 14.91 2.64 7.28
C THR A 157 15.60 3.61 8.23
N THR A 158 16.33 4.61 7.71
CA THR A 158 16.93 5.66 8.53
C THR A 158 15.85 6.52 9.18
N ASP A 159 14.85 6.95 8.43
CA ASP A 159 13.75 7.77 8.94
C ASP A 159 12.86 7.02 9.94
N LEU A 160 12.56 5.75 9.69
CA LEU A 160 11.91 4.88 10.67
C LEU A 160 12.72 4.82 11.97
N ASN A 161 14.03 4.61 11.91
CA ASN A 161 14.88 4.61 13.11
C ASN A 161 14.87 5.97 13.85
N ARG A 162 14.80 7.09 13.13
CA ARG A 162 14.68 8.43 13.74
C ARG A 162 13.38 8.57 14.52
N LEU A 163 12.25 8.15 13.93
CA LEU A 163 10.95 8.14 14.60
C LEU A 163 10.94 7.19 15.80
N ILE A 164 11.49 5.98 15.65
CA ILE A 164 11.61 4.97 16.73
C ILE A 164 12.42 5.53 17.91
N ALA A 165 13.57 6.14 17.63
CA ALA A 165 14.44 6.74 18.63
C ALA A 165 13.75 7.90 19.36
N ALA A 166 12.86 8.63 18.67
CA ALA A 166 12.07 9.70 19.25
C ALA A 166 10.86 9.21 20.05
N GLY A 167 10.43 7.95 19.91
CA GLY A 167 9.39 7.34 20.72
C GLY A 167 8.30 6.60 19.95
N ALA A 168 8.28 6.63 18.62
CA ALA A 168 7.23 6.02 17.81
C ALA A 168 7.27 4.50 17.93
N ARG A 169 6.10 3.86 17.99
CA ARG A 169 5.98 2.40 18.20
C ARG A 169 5.09 1.70 17.17
N GLN A 170 4.09 2.39 16.64
CA GLN A 170 3.11 1.79 15.73
C GLN A 170 3.24 2.42 14.35
N PHE A 171 3.47 1.58 13.34
CA PHE A 171 3.73 2.02 11.99
C PHE A 171 2.78 1.33 11.01
N LEU A 172 2.24 2.09 10.07
CA LEU A 172 1.58 1.57 8.88
C LEU A 172 2.49 1.84 7.68
N VAL A 173 3.06 0.79 7.09
CA VAL A 173 4.04 0.90 6.00
C VAL A 173 3.50 0.17 4.78
N PRO A 174 2.86 0.88 3.83
CA PRO A 174 2.44 0.30 2.58
C PRO A 174 3.64 -0.05 1.69
N ASN A 175 3.54 -1.16 0.96
CA ASN A 175 4.45 -1.44 -0.14
C ASN A 175 4.02 -0.66 -1.40
N LEU A 176 4.87 -0.61 -2.43
CA LEU A 176 4.53 0.13 -3.65
C LEU A 176 3.62 -0.70 -4.57
N PRO A 177 2.63 -0.09 -5.24
CA PRO A 177 1.93 -0.74 -6.34
C PRO A 177 2.90 -1.05 -7.48
N LEU A 178 2.63 -2.11 -8.25
CA LEU A 178 3.43 -2.49 -9.40
C LEU A 178 3.35 -1.40 -10.49
N LEU A 179 4.42 -0.59 -10.59
CA LEU A 179 4.44 0.61 -11.43
C LEU A 179 4.26 0.32 -12.93
N GLY A 180 4.66 -0.86 -13.40
CA GLY A 180 4.48 -1.26 -14.79
C GLY A 180 3.03 -1.45 -15.21
N PHE A 181 2.08 -1.48 -14.27
CA PHE A 181 0.65 -1.48 -14.58
C PHE A 181 0.06 -0.08 -14.72
N THR A 182 0.78 0.97 -14.33
CA THR A 182 0.34 2.35 -14.52
C THR A 182 0.32 2.70 -16.02
N PRO A 183 -0.63 3.53 -16.49
CA PRO A 183 -0.64 4.00 -17.88
C PRO A 183 0.70 4.60 -18.33
N ARG A 184 1.46 5.22 -17.42
CA ARG A 184 2.79 5.77 -17.70
C ARG A 184 3.82 4.75 -18.19
N PHE A 185 3.74 3.49 -17.75
CA PHE A 185 4.77 2.48 -18.02
C PHE A 185 4.22 1.23 -18.73
N ASN A 186 2.95 1.20 -19.08
CA ASN A 186 2.29 0.03 -19.67
C ASN A 186 2.27 -0.01 -21.21
N ASP A 187 2.86 0.98 -21.89
CA ASP A 187 2.96 1.06 -23.36
C ASP A 187 3.48 -0.21 -24.03
N THR A 188 4.44 -0.90 -23.40
CA THR A 188 4.97 -2.18 -23.88
C THR A 188 5.14 -3.16 -22.72
N ALA A 189 4.95 -4.45 -23.00
CA ALA A 189 5.17 -5.49 -22.00
C ALA A 189 6.59 -5.48 -21.41
N ALA A 190 7.61 -5.11 -22.20
CA ALA A 190 8.99 -5.03 -21.74
C ALA A 190 9.22 -3.87 -20.76
N LEU A 191 8.62 -2.71 -21.02
CA LEU A 191 8.69 -1.55 -20.12
C LEU A 191 7.92 -1.82 -18.82
N ALA A 192 6.70 -2.37 -18.95
CA ALA A 192 5.87 -2.77 -17.81
C ALA A 192 6.64 -3.74 -16.90
N GLU A 193 7.21 -4.81 -17.47
CA GLU A 193 7.98 -5.79 -16.71
C GLU A 193 9.21 -5.17 -16.04
N GLN A 194 9.90 -4.25 -16.72
CA GLN A 194 11.05 -3.55 -16.14
C GLN A 194 10.68 -2.79 -14.85
N TYR A 195 9.57 -2.06 -14.86
CA TYR A 195 9.12 -1.30 -13.69
C TYR A 195 8.48 -2.18 -12.61
N ASN A 196 7.80 -3.25 -12.99
CA ASN A 196 7.28 -4.25 -12.07
C ASN A 196 8.42 -4.94 -11.31
N ALA A 197 9.48 -5.37 -12.02
CA ALA A 197 10.64 -5.99 -11.39
C ALA A 197 11.34 -5.06 -10.39
N ARG A 198 11.47 -3.77 -10.70
CA ARG A 198 12.02 -2.77 -9.77
C ARG A 198 11.14 -2.61 -8.53
N THR A 199 9.83 -2.50 -8.73
CA THR A 199 8.87 -2.37 -7.62
C THR A 199 8.91 -3.61 -6.72
N GLN A 200 8.93 -4.81 -7.29
CA GLN A 200 9.05 -6.06 -6.54
C GLN A 200 10.35 -6.12 -5.74
N GLN A 201 11.47 -5.71 -6.33
CA GLN A 201 12.75 -5.64 -5.63
C GLN A 201 12.71 -4.63 -4.47
N PHE A 202 12.10 -3.45 -4.67
CA PHE A 202 11.89 -2.48 -3.62
C PHE A 202 11.06 -3.07 -2.47
N ASN A 203 9.89 -3.65 -2.79
CA ASN A 203 8.96 -4.21 -1.81
C ASN A 203 9.61 -5.34 -0.99
N ALA A 204 10.36 -6.24 -1.64
CA ALA A 204 11.09 -7.30 -0.96
C ALA A 204 12.20 -6.75 -0.03
N THR A 205 12.95 -5.75 -0.49
CA THR A 205 14.03 -5.13 0.29
C THR A 205 13.47 -4.35 1.50
N LEU A 206 12.35 -3.65 1.31
CA LEU A 206 11.65 -2.94 2.39
C LEU A 206 11.12 -3.94 3.42
N GLY A 207 10.43 -5.00 2.98
CA GLY A 207 9.92 -6.06 3.86
C GLY A 207 11.01 -6.66 4.76
N ALA A 208 12.16 -7.03 4.17
CA ALA A 208 13.30 -7.55 4.92
C ALA A 208 13.88 -6.52 5.92
N SER A 209 13.86 -5.23 5.58
CA SER A 209 14.33 -4.17 6.48
C SER A 209 13.38 -3.97 7.67
N LEU A 210 12.06 -4.05 7.43
CA LEU A 210 11.05 -4.01 8.49
C LEU A 210 11.14 -5.24 9.42
N ASP A 211 11.39 -6.44 8.86
CA ASP A 211 11.63 -7.67 9.64
C ASP A 211 12.83 -7.50 10.58
N ALA A 212 13.93 -6.94 10.07
CA ALA A 212 15.13 -6.70 10.87
C ALA A 212 14.89 -5.68 12.00
N LEU A 213 14.13 -4.61 11.74
CA LEU A 213 13.76 -3.62 12.76
C LEU A 213 12.88 -4.24 13.85
N ALA A 214 11.85 -5.00 13.47
CA ALA A 214 10.94 -5.65 14.41
C ALA A 214 11.68 -6.68 15.28
N ALA A 215 12.57 -7.48 14.69
CA ALA A 215 13.38 -8.45 15.44
C ALA A 215 14.34 -7.79 16.44
N GLY A 216 14.79 -6.55 16.16
CA GLY A 216 15.66 -5.78 17.04
C GLY A 216 14.95 -5.07 18.19
N ASN A 217 13.62 -4.91 18.12
CA ASN A 217 12.84 -4.20 19.12
C ASN A 217 11.39 -4.69 19.19
N LEU A 218 11.10 -5.56 20.17
CA LEU A 218 9.78 -6.17 20.37
C LEU A 218 8.66 -5.17 20.75
N ALA A 219 8.99 -3.91 21.04
CA ALA A 219 8.00 -2.87 21.30
C ALA A 219 7.44 -2.24 20.01
N LEU A 220 7.97 -2.61 18.83
CA LEU A 220 7.53 -2.09 17.54
C LEU A 220 6.38 -2.92 16.97
N SER A 221 5.36 -2.25 16.44
CA SER A 221 4.31 -2.84 15.62
C SER A 221 4.40 -2.28 14.21
N PHE A 222 4.62 -3.15 13.21
CA PHE A 222 4.61 -2.79 11.79
C PHE A 222 3.42 -3.44 11.09
N HIS A 223 2.41 -2.64 10.79
CA HIS A 223 1.28 -3.01 9.94
C HIS A 223 1.69 -2.80 8.48
N ARG A 224 1.71 -3.87 7.69
CA ARG A 224 2.23 -3.86 6.31
C ARG A 224 1.09 -3.95 5.31
N LEU A 225 0.77 -2.82 4.67
CA LEU A 225 -0.30 -2.76 3.69
C LEU A 225 0.20 -3.20 2.31
N ASP A 226 -0.34 -4.32 1.81
CA ASP A 226 0.02 -4.89 0.51
C ASP A 226 -0.73 -4.21 -0.64
N VAL A 227 -0.24 -3.03 -1.03
CA VAL A 227 -0.78 -2.26 -2.16
C VAL A 227 -0.52 -2.97 -3.49
N ALA A 228 0.64 -3.61 -3.64
CA ALA A 228 0.96 -4.42 -4.83
C ALA A 228 -0.06 -5.54 -5.04
N GLY A 229 -0.36 -6.30 -3.99
CA GLY A 229 -1.37 -7.36 -4.01
C GLY A 229 -2.77 -6.81 -4.32
N LEU A 230 -3.17 -5.73 -3.64
CA LEU A 230 -4.47 -5.08 -3.86
C LEU A 230 -4.65 -4.63 -5.32
N PHE A 231 -3.65 -3.99 -5.92
CA PHE A 231 -3.73 -3.54 -7.31
C PHE A 231 -3.75 -4.73 -8.28
N ALA A 232 -2.98 -5.79 -7.99
CA ALA A 232 -3.02 -7.01 -8.79
C ALA A 232 -4.41 -7.69 -8.74
N GLU A 233 -5.06 -7.74 -7.57
CA GLU A 233 -6.43 -8.24 -7.39
C GLU A 233 -7.43 -7.39 -8.19
N ALA A 234 -7.32 -6.06 -8.10
CA ALA A 234 -8.17 -5.12 -8.83
C ALA A 234 -8.03 -5.28 -10.35
N ILE A 235 -6.80 -5.48 -10.85
CA ILE A 235 -6.56 -5.71 -12.28
C ILE A 235 -7.11 -7.07 -12.73
N ALA A 236 -6.93 -8.12 -11.92
CA ALA A 236 -7.37 -9.47 -12.27
C ALA A 236 -8.90 -9.63 -12.20
N THR A 237 -9.54 -8.93 -11.26
CA THR A 237 -10.97 -9.09 -10.94
C THR A 237 -11.67 -7.74 -10.70
N PRO A 238 -11.67 -6.83 -11.69
CA PRO A 238 -12.08 -5.43 -11.50
C PRO A 238 -13.52 -5.27 -11.00
N SER A 239 -14.43 -6.15 -11.40
CA SER A 239 -15.83 -6.09 -10.96
C SER A 239 -16.02 -6.28 -9.45
N LEU A 240 -15.11 -6.95 -8.75
CA LEU A 240 -15.17 -7.06 -7.28
C LEU A 240 -14.93 -5.72 -6.58
N PHE A 241 -14.27 -4.80 -7.27
CA PHE A 241 -13.92 -3.47 -6.80
C PHE A 241 -14.81 -2.38 -7.42
N GLY A 242 -15.85 -2.78 -8.19
CA GLY A 242 -16.69 -1.83 -8.93
C GLY A 242 -15.95 -1.14 -10.08
N LEU A 243 -14.84 -1.70 -10.54
CA LEU A 243 -14.05 -1.16 -11.63
C LEU A 243 -14.43 -1.83 -12.97
N SER A 244 -14.33 -1.06 -14.05
CA SER A 244 -14.52 -1.51 -15.43
C SER A 244 -13.32 -1.20 -16.32
N ASN A 245 -12.45 -0.24 -15.95
CA ASN A 245 -11.18 0.02 -16.61
C ASN A 245 -10.02 0.03 -15.61
N VAL A 246 -9.00 -0.79 -15.88
CA VAL A 246 -7.83 -0.96 -15.00
C VAL A 246 -6.49 -0.76 -15.71
N LEU A 247 -6.53 -0.33 -16.98
CA LEU A 247 -5.34 -0.19 -17.82
C LEU A 247 -5.13 1.25 -18.28
N ASP A 248 -6.22 1.97 -18.53
CA ASP A 248 -6.18 3.32 -19.06
C ASP A 248 -6.43 4.36 -17.96
N SER A 249 -6.01 5.60 -18.25
CA SER A 249 -6.32 6.77 -17.44
C SER A 249 -7.75 7.25 -17.68
N ALA A 250 -8.44 7.65 -16.60
CA ALA A 250 -9.73 8.33 -16.69
C ALA A 250 -9.63 9.75 -17.27
N ALA A 251 -8.47 10.41 -17.15
CA ALA A 251 -8.14 11.72 -17.69
C ALA A 251 -6.90 11.60 -18.60
N PRO A 252 -7.03 10.98 -19.79
CA PRO A 252 -5.88 10.68 -20.64
C PRO A 252 -5.14 11.96 -21.05
N GLY A 253 -3.81 11.95 -20.89
CA GLY A 253 -2.94 13.09 -21.21
C GLY A 253 -2.96 14.23 -20.18
N LEU A 254 -3.71 14.10 -19.08
CA LEU A 254 -3.58 15.00 -17.94
C LEU A 254 -2.27 14.70 -17.21
N GLU A 255 -1.47 15.74 -16.99
CA GLU A 255 -0.24 15.66 -16.18
C GLU A 255 -0.35 16.65 -15.00
N PRO A 256 0.25 16.32 -13.83
CA PRO A 256 0.35 17.28 -12.75
C PRO A 256 1.06 18.55 -13.18
N GLY A 257 0.50 19.71 -12.84
CA GLY A 257 1.02 21.02 -13.25
C GLY A 257 0.49 21.52 -14.60
N ALA A 258 -0.39 20.77 -15.27
CA ALA A 258 -1.01 21.22 -16.51
C ALA A 258 -1.86 22.49 -16.30
N GLY A 259 -1.39 23.62 -16.86
CA GLY A 259 -2.12 24.89 -16.84
C GLY A 259 -3.32 24.96 -17.80
N SER A 260 -3.44 23.98 -18.70
CA SER A 260 -4.58 23.83 -19.61
C SER A 260 -4.74 22.36 -20.01
N TYR A 261 -5.96 21.85 -19.91
CA TYR A 261 -6.36 20.50 -20.29
C TYR A 261 -7.81 20.53 -20.80
N ASP A 262 -8.13 19.71 -21.79
CA ASP A 262 -9.51 19.55 -22.28
C ASP A 262 -10.29 18.63 -21.34
N ALA A 263 -10.96 19.22 -20.35
CA ALA A 263 -11.76 18.46 -19.37
C ALA A 263 -12.89 17.62 -20.01
N GLY A 264 -13.24 17.86 -21.29
CA GLY A 264 -14.16 17.01 -22.04
C GLY A 264 -13.59 15.61 -22.33
N GLN A 265 -12.28 15.40 -22.17
CA GLN A 265 -11.63 14.11 -22.30
C GLN A 265 -11.75 13.22 -21.05
N ILE A 266 -12.17 13.79 -19.91
CA ILE A 266 -12.34 13.04 -18.67
C ILE A 266 -13.50 12.06 -18.84
N ALA A 267 -13.24 10.78 -18.55
CA ALA A 267 -14.23 9.73 -18.60
C ALA A 267 -15.41 10.04 -17.68
N THR A 268 -16.62 10.02 -18.23
CA THR A 268 -17.86 10.30 -17.45
C THR A 268 -18.10 9.29 -16.32
N ASN A 269 -17.56 8.08 -16.44
CA ASN A 269 -17.57 7.02 -15.43
C ASN A 269 -16.19 6.87 -14.75
N ALA A 270 -15.43 7.95 -14.54
CA ALA A 270 -14.11 7.92 -13.91
C ALA A 270 -14.06 7.17 -12.56
N HIS A 271 -15.17 7.02 -11.85
CA HIS A 271 -15.24 6.24 -10.60
C HIS A 271 -15.09 4.72 -10.82
N GLU A 272 -15.27 4.22 -12.04
CA GLU A 272 -15.04 2.82 -12.42
C GLU A 272 -13.62 2.58 -12.96
N TYR A 273 -12.74 3.60 -12.93
CA TYR A 273 -11.37 3.49 -13.39
C TYR A 273 -10.41 3.25 -12.23
N LEU A 274 -9.37 2.44 -12.45
CA LEU A 274 -8.28 2.26 -11.49
C LEU A 274 -7.44 3.55 -11.40
N PHE A 275 -7.15 4.18 -12.53
CA PHE A 275 -6.25 5.34 -12.63
C PHE A 275 -7.00 6.62 -12.99
N TRP A 276 -6.73 7.69 -12.25
CA TRP A 276 -7.21 9.03 -12.54
C TRP A 276 -6.43 9.64 -13.70
N ASP A 277 -5.14 9.87 -13.53
CA ASP A 277 -4.19 10.29 -14.58
C ASP A 277 -3.34 9.09 -15.04
N ASP A 278 -2.14 9.32 -15.56
CA ASP A 278 -1.26 8.25 -16.03
C ASP A 278 -0.53 7.48 -14.90
N LEU A 279 -0.68 7.90 -13.65
CA LEU A 279 0.04 7.34 -12.51
C LEU A 279 -0.85 7.12 -11.28
N HIS A 280 -1.68 8.09 -10.93
CA HIS A 280 -2.37 8.15 -9.65
C HIS A 280 -3.72 7.43 -9.69
N PRO A 281 -4.10 6.75 -8.60
CA PRO A 281 -5.38 6.08 -8.51
C PRO A 281 -6.57 7.06 -8.38
N THR A 282 -7.75 6.60 -8.77
CA THR A 282 -9.00 7.35 -8.55
C THR A 282 -9.41 7.36 -7.08
N ALA A 283 -10.33 8.25 -6.73
CA ALA A 283 -10.92 8.33 -5.39
C ALA A 283 -11.56 7.01 -4.95
N THR A 284 -12.17 6.27 -5.89
CA THR A 284 -12.71 4.92 -5.64
C THR A 284 -11.63 3.99 -5.11
N VAL A 285 -10.46 4.01 -5.73
CA VAL A 285 -9.34 3.14 -5.38
C VAL A 285 -8.66 3.61 -4.09
N HIS A 286 -8.60 4.92 -3.83
CA HIS A 286 -8.19 5.43 -2.53
C HIS A 286 -9.14 4.98 -1.40
N ALA A 287 -10.44 4.96 -1.62
CA ALA A 287 -11.41 4.46 -0.65
C ALA A 287 -11.25 2.94 -0.40
N ILE A 288 -11.01 2.15 -1.46
CA ILE A 288 -10.69 0.73 -1.33
C ILE A 288 -9.41 0.52 -0.52
N LEU A 289 -8.37 1.32 -0.80
CA LEU A 289 -7.10 1.25 -0.08
C LEU A 289 -7.27 1.59 1.40
N ALA A 290 -8.08 2.60 1.74
CA ALA A 290 -8.43 2.93 3.11
C ALA A 290 -9.15 1.76 3.81
N GLY A 291 -10.16 1.17 3.16
CA GLY A 291 -10.86 0.00 3.72
C GLY A 291 -9.94 -1.21 3.94
N ARG A 292 -8.98 -1.44 3.03
CA ARG A 292 -7.95 -2.48 3.20
C ARG A 292 -7.02 -2.18 4.37
N ALA A 293 -6.69 -0.91 4.60
CA ALA A 293 -5.88 -0.48 5.73
C ALA A 293 -6.63 -0.64 7.06
N VAL A 294 -7.91 -0.26 7.13
CA VAL A 294 -8.76 -0.47 8.31
C VAL A 294 -8.84 -1.95 8.66
N GLY A 295 -9.19 -2.82 7.69
CA GLY A 295 -9.24 -4.27 7.93
C GLY A 295 -7.88 -4.90 8.28
N LEU A 296 -6.76 -4.26 7.91
CA LEU A 296 -5.43 -4.65 8.36
C LEU A 296 -5.19 -4.27 9.84
N LEU A 297 -5.60 -3.07 10.23
CA LEU A 297 -5.38 -2.51 11.56
C LEU A 297 -6.33 -3.09 12.62
N ASP A 298 -7.55 -3.44 12.23
CA ASP A 298 -8.53 -4.11 13.10
C ASP A 298 -8.20 -5.60 13.31
N GLY A 299 -7.21 -6.12 12.57
CA GLY A 299 -6.81 -7.54 12.57
C GLY A 299 -7.77 -8.44 11.80
N LEU A 300 -7.33 -9.65 11.41
CA LEU A 300 -8.28 -10.63 10.86
C LEU A 300 -9.22 -11.10 11.99
N PRO A 301 -10.51 -11.32 11.72
CA PRO A 301 -11.36 -12.01 12.67
C PRO A 301 -10.76 -13.38 13.01
N GLY A 302 -10.48 -13.62 14.29
CA GLY A 302 -9.80 -14.83 14.77
C GLY A 302 -8.27 -14.84 14.69
N ASP A 303 -7.62 -13.74 14.30
CA ASP A 303 -6.15 -13.56 14.40
C ASP A 303 -5.85 -12.86 15.73
N PHE A 304 -5.68 -13.66 16.77
CA PHE A 304 -5.56 -13.19 18.14
C PHE A 304 -4.14 -12.76 18.48
N ASP A 305 -3.14 -13.32 17.82
CA ASP A 305 -1.74 -12.93 17.99
C ASP A 305 -1.30 -11.78 17.06
N ALA A 306 -2.23 -11.33 16.18
CA ALA A 306 -2.06 -10.26 15.21
C ALA A 306 -0.87 -10.46 14.26
N ASN A 307 -0.53 -11.73 13.97
CA ASN A 307 0.56 -12.07 13.06
C ASN A 307 0.15 -11.98 11.57
N GLY A 308 -1.11 -11.63 11.31
CA GLY A 308 -1.69 -11.54 9.97
C GLY A 308 -2.14 -12.89 9.43
N ARG A 309 -2.33 -13.91 10.28
CA ARG A 309 -2.82 -15.23 9.91
C ARG A 309 -3.79 -15.72 10.97
N VAL A 310 -4.79 -16.47 10.55
CA VAL A 310 -5.69 -17.21 11.42
C VAL A 310 -5.31 -18.67 11.33
N ASP A 311 -4.56 -19.17 12.30
CA ASP A 311 -4.06 -20.54 12.34
C ASP A 311 -4.09 -21.16 13.75
N GLY A 312 -3.26 -22.19 13.95
CA GLY A 312 -3.23 -22.94 15.21
C GLY A 312 -2.72 -22.12 16.39
N ALA A 313 -1.87 -21.10 16.16
CA ALA A 313 -1.38 -20.22 17.21
C ALA A 313 -2.51 -19.39 17.82
N ASP A 314 -3.46 -18.97 17.00
CA ASP A 314 -4.68 -18.30 17.47
C ASP A 314 -5.56 -19.23 18.28
N LEU A 315 -5.72 -20.48 17.82
CA LEU A 315 -6.48 -21.46 18.58
C LEU A 315 -5.86 -21.73 19.96
N GLU A 316 -4.53 -21.69 20.09
CA GLU A 316 -3.86 -21.77 21.40
C GLU A 316 -4.24 -20.59 22.29
N THR A 317 -4.33 -19.38 21.74
CA THR A 317 -4.75 -18.17 22.46
C THR A 317 -6.20 -18.26 22.93
N TRP A 318 -7.13 -18.68 22.05
CA TRP A 318 -8.52 -18.93 22.42
C TRP A 318 -8.63 -20.02 23.50
N THR A 319 -7.93 -21.15 23.31
CA THR A 319 -7.97 -22.28 24.25
C THR A 319 -7.45 -21.89 25.64
N ALA A 320 -6.42 -21.05 25.70
CA ALA A 320 -5.85 -20.59 26.96
C ALA A 320 -6.79 -19.69 27.78
N ASN A 321 -7.75 -19.04 27.11
CA ASN A 321 -8.64 -18.06 27.72
C ASN A 321 -10.12 -18.48 27.70
N PHE A 322 -10.47 -19.67 27.20
CA PHE A 322 -11.85 -20.13 27.13
C PHE A 322 -12.59 -20.04 28.49
N GLY A 323 -13.73 -19.37 28.49
CA GLY A 323 -14.54 -19.08 29.67
C GLY A 323 -14.10 -17.86 30.47
N ALA A 324 -13.11 -17.09 29.99
CA ALA A 324 -12.76 -15.80 30.57
C ALA A 324 -13.76 -14.71 30.16
N ALA A 325 -13.91 -13.68 30.98
CA ALA A 325 -14.78 -12.54 30.75
C ALA A 325 -14.05 -11.23 31.10
N GLY A 326 -14.48 -10.11 30.52
CA GLY A 326 -13.76 -8.84 30.59
C GLY A 326 -12.43 -8.89 29.84
N VAL A 327 -12.40 -9.70 28.77
CA VAL A 327 -11.25 -9.94 27.91
C VAL A 327 -11.29 -9.03 26.69
N THR A 328 -10.22 -9.07 25.91
CA THR A 328 -10.10 -8.34 24.64
C THR A 328 -9.93 -9.33 23.50
N ARG A 329 -10.04 -8.85 22.27
CA ARG A 329 -9.80 -9.66 21.07
C ARG A 329 -8.48 -10.42 21.07
N LYS A 330 -7.39 -9.78 21.53
CA LYS A 330 -6.07 -10.45 21.66
C LYS A 330 -6.05 -11.62 22.65
N GLN A 331 -7.05 -11.71 23.51
CA GLN A 331 -7.21 -12.77 24.49
C GLN A 331 -8.22 -13.82 24.04
N GLY A 332 -8.76 -13.75 22.82
CA GLY A 332 -9.64 -14.77 22.25
C GLY A 332 -11.07 -14.32 21.97
N ASP A 333 -11.44 -13.06 22.24
CA ASP A 333 -12.78 -12.48 22.01
C ASP A 333 -12.92 -11.96 20.57
N ALA A 334 -13.22 -12.86 19.63
CA ALA A 334 -13.29 -12.58 18.21
C ALA A 334 -14.60 -11.91 17.75
N ASP A 335 -15.71 -12.06 18.49
CA ASP A 335 -16.97 -11.38 18.19
C ASP A 335 -17.25 -10.13 19.05
N GLU A 336 -16.30 -9.79 19.93
CA GLU A 336 -16.21 -8.55 20.69
C GLU A 336 -17.39 -8.37 21.67
N ASP A 337 -17.88 -9.48 22.23
CA ASP A 337 -18.95 -9.48 23.22
C ASP A 337 -18.45 -9.44 24.68
N GLY A 338 -17.12 -9.49 24.85
CA GLY A 338 -16.43 -9.33 26.13
C GLY A 338 -16.16 -10.65 26.87
N ASP A 339 -16.42 -11.81 26.26
CA ASP A 339 -16.02 -13.11 26.78
C ASP A 339 -15.26 -13.98 25.75
N VAL A 340 -14.79 -15.17 26.17
CA VAL A 340 -14.18 -16.14 25.25
C VAL A 340 -14.99 -17.43 25.27
N ASP A 341 -15.80 -17.66 24.25
CA ASP A 341 -16.71 -18.78 24.18
C ASP A 341 -16.81 -19.45 22.78
N GLY A 342 -17.91 -20.15 22.52
CA GLY A 342 -18.14 -20.82 21.24
C GLY A 342 -18.40 -19.87 20.06
N GLY A 343 -18.86 -18.64 20.31
CA GLY A 343 -19.02 -17.56 19.34
C GLY A 343 -17.67 -17.22 18.70
N ASP A 344 -16.65 -17.00 19.52
CA ASP A 344 -15.31 -16.67 19.04
C ASP A 344 -14.66 -17.81 18.27
N PHE A 345 -14.86 -19.03 18.76
CA PHE A 345 -14.38 -20.22 18.07
C PHE A 345 -14.99 -20.33 16.67
N LEU A 346 -16.28 -19.98 16.51
CA LEU A 346 -16.93 -19.96 15.20
C LEU A 346 -16.36 -18.86 14.30
N VAL A 347 -15.99 -17.71 14.84
CA VAL A 347 -15.31 -16.66 14.08
C VAL A 347 -13.93 -17.15 13.61
N TRP A 348 -13.09 -17.67 14.51
CA TRP A 348 -11.80 -18.29 14.17
C TRP A 348 -11.96 -19.40 13.12
N GLN A 349 -12.92 -20.31 13.32
CA GLN A 349 -13.14 -21.44 12.41
C GLN A 349 -13.53 -20.99 11.00
N ARG A 350 -14.39 -19.96 10.88
CA ARG A 350 -14.79 -19.41 9.58
C ARG A 350 -13.63 -18.77 8.84
N HIS A 351 -12.64 -18.27 9.58
CA HIS A 351 -11.48 -17.60 9.06
C HIS A 351 -10.23 -18.50 9.10
N LEU A 352 -10.33 -19.79 9.42
CA LEU A 352 -9.18 -20.68 9.50
C LEU A 352 -8.44 -20.76 8.15
N ASN A 353 -7.14 -20.48 8.17
CA ASN A 353 -6.25 -20.28 7.03
C ASN A 353 -6.42 -18.94 6.30
N ALA A 354 -7.27 -18.03 6.80
CA ALA A 354 -7.22 -16.64 6.38
C ALA A 354 -5.83 -16.11 6.68
N ARG A 355 -5.29 -15.37 5.72
CA ARG A 355 -4.03 -14.69 5.85
C ARG A 355 -4.24 -13.30 5.30
N GLN A 356 -3.81 -12.29 6.04
CA GLN A 356 -3.46 -11.03 5.43
C GLN A 356 -2.36 -11.38 4.45
N THR A 357 -2.65 -11.19 3.18
CA THR A 357 -1.72 -11.46 2.11
C THR A 357 -0.53 -10.53 2.31
N VAL A 358 0.51 -11.05 2.94
CA VAL A 358 1.87 -10.62 2.64
C VAL A 358 2.12 -11.18 1.25
N ALA A 359 2.26 -10.34 0.23
CA ALA A 359 2.69 -10.75 -1.10
C ALA A 359 3.91 -11.67 -0.94
N ALA A 360 3.67 -12.99 -0.98
CA ALA A 360 4.73 -13.94 -1.19
C ALA A 360 5.17 -13.67 -2.63
N ALA A 361 6.37 -13.14 -2.79
CA ALA A 361 7.04 -13.19 -4.07
C ALA A 361 7.12 -14.66 -4.47
N THR A 362 6.13 -15.14 -5.24
CA THR A 362 6.29 -16.37 -5.97
C THR A 362 7.45 -16.08 -6.90
N LEU A 363 8.63 -16.60 -6.55
CA LEU A 363 9.70 -16.82 -7.51
C LEU A 363 9.05 -17.61 -8.62
N VAL A 364 8.63 -16.92 -9.68
CA VAL A 364 8.20 -17.54 -10.93
C VAL A 364 9.42 -18.33 -11.37
N PRO A 365 9.40 -19.68 -11.34
CA PRO A 365 10.48 -20.44 -11.92
C PRO A 365 10.37 -20.17 -13.42
N GLU A 366 11.31 -19.42 -13.99
CA GLU A 366 11.28 -19.14 -15.43
C GLU A 366 11.17 -20.47 -16.22
N PRO A 367 10.12 -20.68 -17.04
CA PRO A 367 10.04 -21.87 -17.84
C PRO A 367 10.91 -21.70 -19.08
N ALA A 368 11.92 -22.55 -19.21
CA ALA A 368 12.50 -23.09 -20.45
C ALA A 368 13.04 -22.13 -21.54
N SER A 369 12.92 -20.80 -21.42
CA SER A 369 13.31 -19.86 -22.48
C SER A 369 14.83 -19.74 -22.63
N ALA A 370 15.56 -19.74 -21.51
CA ALA A 370 17.03 -19.80 -21.51
C ALA A 370 17.56 -21.15 -22.04
N MET A 371 16.83 -22.24 -21.76
CA MET A 371 17.20 -23.58 -22.24
C MET A 371 16.91 -23.75 -23.74
N LEU A 372 15.80 -23.17 -24.24
CA LEU A 372 15.48 -23.12 -25.67
C LEU A 372 16.44 -22.20 -26.45
N ALA A 373 16.86 -21.08 -25.86
CA ALA A 373 17.87 -20.20 -26.46
C ALA A 373 19.26 -20.86 -26.52
N ALA A 374 19.64 -21.62 -25.48
CA ALA A 374 20.88 -22.40 -25.47
C ALA A 374 20.86 -23.54 -26.51
N ILE A 375 19.73 -24.25 -26.62
CA ILE A 375 19.57 -25.32 -27.63
C ILE A 375 19.58 -24.73 -29.06
N ALA A 376 18.91 -23.59 -29.29
CA ALA A 376 18.94 -22.89 -30.57
C ALA A 376 20.35 -22.39 -30.95
N ALA A 377 21.12 -21.88 -29.98
CA ALA A 377 22.50 -21.45 -30.20
C ALA A 377 23.45 -22.62 -30.52
N VAL A 378 23.24 -23.79 -29.93
CA VAL A 378 24.01 -25.01 -30.24
C VAL A 378 23.67 -25.54 -31.63
N LEU A 379 22.38 -25.55 -32.01
CA LEU A 379 21.94 -25.99 -33.34
C LEU A 379 22.45 -25.08 -34.46
N MET A 380 22.53 -23.76 -34.24
CA MET A 380 23.11 -22.83 -35.22
C MET A 380 24.63 -22.99 -35.38
N ARG A 381 25.36 -23.43 -34.35
CA ARG A 381 26.80 -23.71 -34.45
C ARG A 381 27.11 -25.02 -35.19
N VAL A 382 26.22 -26.02 -35.13
CA VAL A 382 26.34 -27.28 -35.88
C VAL A 382 25.99 -27.09 -37.37
N ALA A 383 25.05 -26.21 -37.69
CA ALA A 383 24.74 -25.88 -39.09
C ALA A 383 25.87 -25.10 -39.80
N ALA A 384 26.59 -24.23 -39.06
CA ALA A 384 27.68 -23.43 -39.62
C ALA A 384 28.99 -24.23 -39.89
N SER A 385 29.18 -25.38 -39.26
CA SER A 385 30.38 -26.22 -39.42
C SER A 385 30.29 -27.25 -40.56
N CYS A 386 29.12 -27.41 -41.18
CA CYS A 386 28.91 -28.41 -42.24
C CYS A 386 29.05 -27.87 -43.68
N SER A 387 29.33 -26.57 -43.87
CA SER A 387 29.55 -25.97 -45.20
C SER A 387 30.99 -25.47 -45.36
N ARG A 388 31.93 -26.39 -45.55
CA ARG A 388 33.23 -26.15 -46.22
C ARG A 388 34.02 -27.45 -46.38
N ARG A 389 33.72 -28.21 -47.44
CA ARG A 389 34.72 -29.00 -48.17
C ARG A 389 34.28 -29.13 -49.63
N VAL A 390 34.81 -28.27 -50.50
CA VAL A 390 34.98 -28.59 -51.92
C VAL A 390 36.46 -28.42 -52.22
N VAL A 391 37.08 -29.53 -52.59
CA VAL A 391 38.49 -29.69 -52.93
C VAL A 391 38.68 -29.32 -54.39
N CYS A 392 39.60 -28.40 -54.69
CA CYS A 392 40.08 -28.18 -56.05
C CYS A 392 41.21 -29.16 -56.37
N VAL A 393 41.08 -29.93 -57.44
CA VAL A 393 42.21 -30.60 -58.12
C VAL A 393 42.21 -30.14 -59.57
N GLY A 394 43.25 -29.42 -59.96
CA GLY A 394 43.53 -29.08 -61.35
C GLY A 394 44.34 -30.18 -62.02
N ALA A 395 43.95 -30.56 -63.24
CA ALA A 395 44.76 -31.38 -64.14
C ALA A 395 44.76 -30.76 -65.55
N LYS A 396 45.94 -30.84 -66.17
CA LYS A 396 46.40 -30.20 -67.41
C LYS A 396 45.84 -30.83 -68.71
N GLN A 397 45.89 -30.00 -69.77
CA GLN A 397 46.16 -30.29 -71.21
C GLN A 397 45.04 -30.80 -72.15
N LEU A 398 44.59 -29.87 -73.05
CA LEU A 398 44.38 -29.90 -74.53
C LEU A 398 43.63 -31.08 -75.22
N PRO A 399 43.01 -30.94 -76.42
CA PRO A 399 43.09 -29.87 -77.45
C PRO A 399 41.70 -29.35 -77.99
N PRO A 400 41.63 -28.47 -79.03
CA PRO A 400 40.46 -27.63 -79.33
C PRO A 400 39.68 -28.05 -80.59
N VAL A 401 38.35 -27.81 -80.65
CA VAL A 401 37.62 -27.67 -81.93
C VAL A 401 36.39 -26.75 -81.80
N ALA A 402 36.40 -25.70 -82.62
CA ALA A 402 35.32 -24.97 -83.30
C ALA A 402 34.09 -24.39 -82.55
N CYS A 403 33.95 -23.07 -82.72
CA CYS A 403 32.68 -22.34 -82.71
C CYS A 403 31.76 -22.80 -83.86
N ILE A 404 30.46 -23.04 -83.60
CA ILE A 404 29.35 -22.72 -84.52
C ILE A 404 28.13 -22.24 -83.71
N LYS A 405 27.56 -21.13 -84.17
CA LYS A 405 26.33 -20.45 -83.74
C LYS A 405 25.07 -21.31 -83.95
N ARG A 406 24.13 -21.26 -83.01
CA ARG A 406 22.83 -20.58 -83.19
C ARG A 406 22.17 -20.34 -81.84
#